data_AF-A0A831PQF7-F1
#
_entry.id   AF-A0A831PQF7-F1
#
_cell.length_a   1.000
_cell.length_b   1.000
_cell.length_c   1.000
_cell.angle_alpha   90.00
_cell.angle_beta   90.00
_cell.angle_gamma   90.00
#
_symmetry.space_group_name_H-M   'P 1'
#
loop_
_entity.id
_entity.type
_entity.pdbx_description
1 polymer ?
#
loop_
_entity_poly.entity_id
_entity_poly.type
_entity_poly.pdbx_seq_one_letter_code
_entity_poly.pdbx_strand_id
1 'polypeptide(L)'
;MDIRKKITYQFLGSVALLLWVSLMAIYFSFSQARKEEFFDRLGRKAKLVAEMLIDIEEIDSELLRKIEKNNPLNLANEKIVIYDFQNQVIYSTDEDNFLDLSAATIEEVRLEEEIRFRKGDYEVFGQFYTGQYERIVVFAAATDIFGRNKLKWLRIIMIVVFTLSLIFVWFAGRLFAVKALAPISTIVNQVNKIEAKNLSDRLDTGNGKDEIARLAKTFNSMLERLELAFGIQKNFIANASHELRTPLTVITGQLEVVLMKARENEEYKNTLITVLNEIKDLNNLSNKLLLLAQTNLSKGELDFSNIRIDEIIWKCRKEVMGRDPNNTIDIYFGDEIDDENKMLIYGNEQLLKTAVVNLMDNACKYSDNHKAEVYLNALKDHLILKFSDQGIGIAENDLKMIFEPFYRSKNVLHSPGHGIGLSLVKKIVSLHNGSIYVKSELQKGAEFEIAFPAIT
;
A
#
# COMPACT_ATOMS: atom_id res chain seq x y z
N MET A 1 -16.28 -1.90 9.67
CA MET A 1 -16.58 -3.35 9.60
C MET A 1 -15.25 -4.09 9.44
N ASP A 2 -14.93 -5.05 10.32
CA ASP A 2 -13.67 -5.83 10.26
C ASP A 2 -13.50 -6.40 8.84
N ILE A 3 -12.36 -6.15 8.19
CA ILE A 3 -12.06 -6.59 6.80
C ILE A 3 -12.33 -8.09 6.66
N ARG A 4 -12.10 -8.87 7.72
CA ARG A 4 -12.42 -10.30 7.79
C ARG A 4 -13.90 -10.60 7.50
N LYS A 5 -14.82 -9.83 8.07
CA LYS A 5 -16.27 -9.99 7.84
C LYS A 5 -16.65 -9.63 6.41
N LYS A 6 -16.10 -8.52 5.89
CA LYS A 6 -16.39 -8.07 4.52
C LYS A 6 -16.01 -9.11 3.47
N ILE A 7 -14.80 -9.68 3.57
CA ILE A 7 -14.33 -10.73 2.67
C ILE A 7 -15.21 -11.99 2.78
N THR A 8 -15.53 -12.41 4.01
CA THR A 8 -16.37 -13.61 4.23
C THR A 8 -17.75 -13.45 3.58
N TYR A 9 -18.41 -12.29 3.73
CA TYR A 9 -19.73 -12.06 3.13
C TYR A 9 -19.69 -11.94 1.60
N GLN A 10 -18.67 -11.28 1.04
CA GLN A 10 -18.51 -11.18 -0.42
C GLN A 10 -18.29 -12.56 -1.06
N PHE A 11 -17.44 -13.39 -0.42
CA PHE A 11 -17.19 -14.76 -0.89
C PHE A 11 -18.45 -15.62 -0.76
N LEU A 12 -19.14 -15.57 0.39
CA LEU A 12 -20.40 -16.29 0.61
C LEU A 12 -21.46 -15.89 -0.42
N GLY A 13 -21.64 -14.60 -0.69
CA GLY A 13 -22.60 -14.11 -1.67
C GLY A 13 -22.29 -14.58 -3.10
N SER A 14 -21.02 -14.58 -3.48
CA SER A 14 -20.59 -15.05 -4.82
C SER A 14 -20.85 -16.54 -5.00
N VAL A 15 -20.51 -17.35 -3.99
CA VAL A 15 -20.76 -18.81 -4.01
C VAL A 15 -22.26 -19.12 -3.96
N ALA A 16 -23.03 -18.38 -3.15
CA ALA A 16 -24.48 -18.52 -3.08
C ALA A 16 -25.15 -18.26 -4.42
N LEU A 17 -24.74 -17.20 -5.12
CA LEU A 17 -25.27 -16.87 -6.45
C LEU A 17 -24.95 -17.98 -7.47
N LEU A 18 -23.70 -18.43 -7.51
CA LEU A 18 -23.26 -19.48 -8.43
C LEU A 18 -24.02 -20.80 -8.18
N LEU A 19 -24.16 -21.21 -6.91
CA LEU A 19 -24.92 -22.39 -6.53
C LEU A 19 -26.40 -22.24 -6.88
N TRP A 20 -26.98 -21.07 -6.66
CA TRP A 20 -28.38 -20.83 -6.98
C TRP A 20 -28.65 -20.96 -8.48
N VAL A 21 -27.81 -20.35 -9.32
CA VAL A 21 -27.91 -20.43 -10.78
C VAL A 21 -27.73 -21.87 -11.27
N SER A 22 -26.72 -22.59 -10.78
CA SER A 22 -26.45 -23.98 -11.21
C SER A 22 -27.59 -24.92 -10.81
N LEU A 23 -28.10 -24.80 -9.59
CA LEU A 23 -29.25 -25.55 -9.11
C LEU A 23 -30.49 -25.24 -9.96
N MET A 24 -30.77 -23.97 -10.23
CA MET A 24 -31.93 -23.58 -11.06
C MET A 24 -31.85 -24.17 -12.47
N ALA A 25 -30.66 -24.18 -13.09
CA ALA A 25 -30.43 -24.81 -14.39
C ALA A 25 -30.70 -26.33 -14.35
N ILE A 26 -30.22 -27.02 -13.30
CA ILE A 26 -30.48 -28.45 -13.09
C ILE A 26 -31.98 -28.72 -12.97
N TYR A 27 -32.70 -27.95 -12.15
CA TYR A 27 -34.14 -28.13 -11.97
C TYR A 27 -34.92 -27.93 -13.28
N PHE A 28 -34.57 -26.89 -14.05
CA PHE A 28 -35.19 -26.64 -15.34
C PHE A 28 -34.92 -27.78 -16.34
N SER A 29 -33.67 -28.24 -16.43
CA SER A 29 -33.28 -29.36 -17.28
C SER A 29 -34.03 -30.65 -16.93
N PHE A 30 -34.11 -31.00 -15.65
CA PHE A 30 -34.87 -32.18 -15.20
C PHE A 30 -36.37 -32.02 -15.44
N SER A 31 -36.91 -30.81 -15.27
CA SER A 31 -38.32 -30.55 -15.55
C SER A 31 -38.66 -30.73 -17.03
N GLN A 32 -37.78 -30.30 -17.92
CA GLN A 32 -37.94 -30.46 -19.37
C GLN A 32 -37.84 -31.93 -19.78
N ALA A 33 -36.76 -32.62 -19.37
CA ALA A 33 -36.55 -34.04 -19.67
C ALA A 33 -37.71 -34.92 -19.18
N ARG A 34 -38.24 -34.61 -17.99
CA ARG A 34 -39.41 -35.30 -17.40
C ARG A 34 -40.66 -35.14 -18.25
N LYS A 35 -40.88 -33.96 -18.84
CA LYS A 35 -42.04 -33.67 -19.70
C LYS A 35 -41.94 -34.43 -21.03
N GLU A 36 -40.75 -34.43 -21.64
CA GLU A 36 -40.47 -35.20 -22.85
C GLU A 36 -40.65 -36.72 -22.63
N GLU A 37 -40.05 -37.27 -21.58
CA GLU A 37 -40.19 -38.69 -21.23
C GLU A 37 -41.65 -39.10 -20.97
N PHE A 38 -42.47 -38.21 -20.41
CA PHE A 38 -43.90 -38.48 -20.19
C PHE A 38 -44.70 -38.46 -21.49
N PHE A 39 -44.49 -37.46 -22.35
CA PHE A 39 -45.15 -37.41 -23.66
C PHE A 39 -44.76 -38.59 -24.55
N ASP A 40 -43.49 -39.02 -24.55
CA ASP A 40 -43.07 -40.20 -25.31
C ASP A 40 -43.73 -41.48 -24.80
N ARG A 41 -43.97 -41.59 -23.49
CA ARG A 41 -44.73 -42.72 -22.91
C ARG A 41 -46.20 -42.68 -23.32
N LEU A 42 -46.83 -41.50 -23.28
CA LEU A 42 -48.19 -41.30 -23.77
C LEU A 42 -48.32 -41.66 -25.25
N GLY A 43 -47.38 -41.21 -26.09
CA GLY A 43 -47.39 -41.50 -27.52
C GLY A 43 -47.20 -42.98 -27.84
N ARG A 44 -46.25 -43.66 -27.18
CA ARG A 44 -46.10 -45.12 -27.32
C ARG A 44 -47.37 -45.87 -26.94
N LYS A 45 -48.07 -45.40 -25.91
CA LYS A 45 -49.32 -46.00 -25.44
C LYS A 45 -50.49 -45.72 -26.40
N ALA A 46 -50.62 -44.49 -26.89
CA ALA A 46 -51.59 -44.09 -27.91
C ALA A 46 -51.44 -44.96 -29.16
N LYS A 47 -50.20 -45.10 -29.65
CA LYS A 47 -49.86 -45.92 -30.81
C LYS A 47 -50.18 -47.41 -30.59
N LEU A 48 -49.83 -47.97 -29.43
CA LEU A 48 -50.13 -49.37 -29.11
C LEU A 48 -51.64 -49.65 -29.13
N VAL A 49 -52.45 -48.76 -28.54
CA VAL A 49 -53.91 -48.93 -28.51
C VAL A 49 -54.53 -48.72 -29.89
N ALA A 50 -53.98 -47.81 -30.69
CA ALA A 50 -54.35 -47.63 -32.10
C ALA A 50 -54.11 -48.91 -32.93
N GLU A 51 -52.89 -49.47 -32.84
CA GLU A 51 -52.48 -50.69 -33.54
C GLU A 51 -53.32 -51.90 -33.12
N MET A 52 -53.59 -52.06 -31.82
CA MET A 52 -54.43 -53.16 -31.34
C MET A 52 -55.88 -53.08 -31.85
N LEU A 53 -56.42 -51.88 -32.08
CA LEU A 53 -57.79 -51.72 -32.56
C LEU A 53 -57.91 -51.89 -34.08
N ILE A 54 -56.91 -51.43 -34.84
CA ILE A 54 -56.96 -51.42 -36.32
C ILE A 54 -56.36 -52.69 -36.93
N ASP A 55 -55.23 -53.16 -36.39
CA ASP A 55 -54.42 -54.19 -37.07
C ASP A 55 -54.77 -55.62 -36.61
N ILE A 56 -55.58 -55.77 -35.55
CA ILE A 56 -55.96 -57.07 -34.98
C ILE A 56 -57.48 -57.28 -35.13
N GLU A 57 -57.90 -58.03 -36.14
CA GLU A 57 -59.32 -58.28 -36.46
C GLU A 57 -60.15 -58.88 -35.30
N GLU A 58 -59.49 -59.60 -34.38
CA GLU A 58 -60.13 -60.26 -33.23
C GLU A 58 -60.42 -59.31 -32.06
N ILE A 59 -59.88 -58.09 -32.08
CA ILE A 59 -60.01 -57.11 -31.01
C ILE A 59 -61.05 -56.06 -31.40
N ASP A 60 -62.26 -56.20 -30.87
CA ASP A 60 -63.28 -55.15 -30.94
C ASP A 60 -63.11 -54.10 -29.83
N SER A 61 -63.85 -53.00 -29.94
CA SER A 61 -63.79 -51.89 -28.98
C SER A 61 -64.18 -52.30 -27.55
N GLU A 62 -65.05 -53.31 -27.38
CA GLU A 62 -65.48 -53.80 -26.07
C GLU A 62 -64.40 -54.67 -25.41
N LEU A 63 -63.77 -55.56 -26.17
CA LEU A 63 -62.66 -56.39 -25.73
C LEU A 63 -61.43 -55.54 -25.42
N LEU A 64 -61.10 -54.57 -26.27
CA LEU A 64 -60.00 -53.63 -26.03
C LEU A 64 -60.21 -52.84 -24.74
N ARG A 65 -61.45 -52.38 -24.47
CA ARG A 65 -61.79 -51.68 -23.24
C ARG A 65 -61.60 -52.58 -22.01
N LYS A 66 -61.90 -53.87 -22.10
CA LYS A 66 -61.66 -54.85 -21.02
C LYS A 66 -60.17 -55.11 -20.78
N ILE A 67 -59.36 -55.17 -21.85
CA ILE A 67 -57.91 -55.32 -21.77
C ILE A 67 -57.31 -54.09 -21.08
N GLU A 68 -57.65 -52.90 -21.55
CA GLU A 68 -57.11 -51.65 -21.03
C GLU A 68 -57.56 -51.38 -19.59
N LYS A 69 -58.82 -51.66 -19.23
CA LYS A 69 -59.31 -51.49 -17.85
C LYS A 69 -58.53 -52.31 -16.82
N ASN A 70 -58.02 -53.48 -17.22
CA ASN A 70 -57.29 -54.40 -16.34
C ASN A 70 -55.77 -54.39 -16.56
N ASN A 71 -55.26 -53.45 -17.36
CA ASN A 71 -53.83 -53.39 -17.69
C ASN A 71 -53.03 -52.80 -16.51
N PRO A 72 -52.13 -53.58 -15.87
CA PRO A 72 -51.36 -53.11 -14.72
C PRO A 72 -50.28 -52.07 -15.09
N LEU A 73 -50.03 -51.84 -16.37
CA LEU A 73 -49.05 -50.90 -16.89
C LEU A 73 -49.65 -49.53 -17.25
N ASN A 74 -50.93 -49.30 -16.95
CA ASN A 74 -51.59 -48.03 -17.25
C ASN A 74 -50.96 -46.85 -16.51
N LEU A 75 -50.98 -45.71 -17.18
CA LEU A 75 -50.60 -44.44 -16.58
C LEU A 75 -51.67 -44.01 -15.57
N ALA A 76 -51.28 -43.17 -14.61
CA ALA A 76 -52.21 -42.75 -13.57
C ALA A 76 -53.31 -41.85 -14.14
N ASN A 77 -54.57 -42.20 -13.88
CA ASN A 77 -55.76 -41.56 -14.46
C ASN A 77 -55.68 -41.53 -15.99
N GLU A 78 -55.27 -42.63 -16.62
CA GLU A 78 -55.19 -42.70 -18.07
C GLU A 78 -56.56 -42.65 -18.74
N LYS A 79 -56.66 -41.88 -19.82
CA LYS A 79 -57.84 -41.71 -20.66
C LYS A 79 -57.41 -41.75 -22.12
N ILE A 80 -58.05 -42.58 -22.93
CA ILE A 80 -57.79 -42.72 -24.36
C ILE A 80 -59.09 -42.55 -25.10
N VAL A 81 -59.08 -41.74 -26.16
CA VAL A 81 -60.20 -41.55 -27.07
C VAL A 81 -59.69 -41.66 -28.51
N ILE A 82 -60.39 -42.45 -29.32
CA ILE A 82 -60.08 -42.64 -30.74
C ILE A 82 -61.25 -42.13 -31.57
N TYR A 83 -60.94 -41.28 -32.53
CA TYR A 83 -61.87 -40.72 -33.49
C TYR A 83 -61.64 -41.30 -34.89
N ASP A 84 -62.72 -41.60 -35.60
CA ASP A 84 -62.68 -41.91 -37.03
C ASP A 84 -62.47 -40.65 -37.90
N PHE A 85 -62.56 -40.82 -39.22
CA PHE A 85 -62.41 -39.72 -40.17
C PHE A 85 -63.61 -38.73 -40.18
N GLN A 86 -64.77 -39.12 -39.65
CA GLN A 86 -65.94 -38.25 -39.47
C GLN A 86 -65.99 -37.59 -38.08
N ASN A 87 -64.94 -37.71 -37.26
CA ASN A 87 -64.87 -37.22 -35.89
C ASN A 87 -65.86 -37.92 -34.94
N GLN A 88 -66.31 -39.14 -35.26
CA GLN A 88 -67.07 -39.96 -34.34
C GLN A 88 -66.13 -40.79 -33.47
N VAL A 89 -66.47 -40.92 -32.19
CA VAL A 89 -65.70 -41.71 -31.24
C VAL A 89 -65.93 -43.19 -31.51
N ILE A 90 -64.90 -43.90 -31.94
CA ILE A 90 -64.93 -45.36 -32.17
C ILE A 90 -64.43 -46.15 -30.96
N TYR A 91 -63.66 -45.51 -30.08
CA TYR A 91 -63.21 -46.09 -28.82
C TYR A 91 -62.98 -44.99 -27.78
N SER A 92 -63.40 -45.24 -26.53
CA SER A 92 -63.13 -44.34 -25.41
C SER A 92 -63.02 -45.10 -24.09
N THR A 93 -61.96 -44.83 -23.33
CA THR A 93 -61.85 -45.16 -21.90
C THR A 93 -62.21 -44.00 -20.99
N ASP A 94 -62.54 -42.83 -21.56
CA ASP A 94 -62.95 -41.65 -20.82
C ASP A 94 -64.45 -41.71 -20.49
N GLU A 95 -64.78 -42.34 -19.37
CA GLU A 95 -66.18 -42.53 -18.93
C GLU A 95 -66.89 -41.21 -18.54
N ASP A 96 -66.12 -40.14 -18.28
CA ASP A 96 -66.65 -38.83 -17.85
C ASP A 96 -66.66 -37.77 -18.97
N ASN A 97 -66.28 -38.12 -20.22
CA ASN A 97 -66.09 -37.17 -21.33
C ASN A 97 -65.22 -35.94 -20.99
N PHE A 98 -64.21 -36.11 -20.14
CA PHE A 98 -63.25 -35.06 -19.79
C PHE A 98 -62.41 -34.58 -21.00
N LEU A 99 -62.10 -35.49 -21.92
CA LEU A 99 -61.48 -35.27 -23.22
C LEU A 99 -62.54 -34.92 -24.29
N ASP A 100 -63.57 -34.16 -23.92
CA ASP A 100 -64.35 -33.44 -24.92
C ASP A 100 -63.43 -32.44 -25.63
N LEU A 101 -62.97 -32.83 -26.81
CA LEU A 101 -62.00 -32.12 -27.63
C LEU A 101 -62.74 -31.44 -28.77
N SER A 102 -62.42 -30.16 -28.98
CA SER A 102 -63.02 -29.41 -30.08
C SER A 102 -62.63 -30.02 -31.43
N ALA A 103 -63.54 -29.95 -32.41
CA ALA A 103 -63.23 -30.40 -33.78
C ALA A 103 -61.97 -29.73 -34.36
N ALA A 104 -61.66 -28.50 -33.94
CA ALA A 104 -60.43 -27.81 -34.31
C ALA A 104 -59.16 -28.54 -33.82
N THR A 105 -59.18 -29.09 -32.61
CA THR A 105 -58.04 -29.85 -32.05
C THR A 105 -57.84 -31.18 -32.77
N ILE A 106 -58.93 -31.83 -33.21
CA ILE A 106 -58.85 -33.08 -34.00
C ILE A 106 -58.25 -32.79 -35.38
N GLU A 107 -58.67 -31.71 -36.04
CA GLU A 107 -58.09 -31.25 -37.31
C GLU A 107 -56.61 -30.85 -37.16
N GLU A 108 -56.25 -30.19 -36.06
CA GLU A 108 -54.86 -29.82 -35.76
C GLU A 108 -53.95 -31.07 -35.72
N VAL A 109 -54.40 -32.16 -35.08
CA VAL A 109 -53.65 -33.44 -35.10
C VAL A 109 -53.51 -34.02 -36.51
N ARG A 110 -54.53 -33.89 -37.36
CA ARG A 110 -54.46 -34.38 -38.75
C ARG A 110 -53.47 -33.58 -39.60
N LEU A 111 -53.31 -32.29 -39.31
CA LEU A 111 -52.40 -31.39 -40.02
C LEU A 111 -50.96 -31.50 -39.52
N GLU A 112 -50.76 -31.54 -38.21
CA GLU A 112 -49.44 -31.56 -37.58
C GLU A 112 -48.91 -32.97 -37.30
N GLU A 113 -49.70 -34.00 -37.60
CA GLU A 113 -49.50 -35.43 -37.31
C GLU A 113 -49.45 -35.80 -35.82
N GLU A 114 -48.93 -34.89 -34.98
CA GLU A 114 -48.79 -35.05 -33.55
C GLU A 114 -48.94 -33.70 -32.83
N ILE A 115 -49.72 -33.65 -31.74
CA ILE A 115 -49.79 -32.48 -30.87
C ILE A 115 -49.59 -32.85 -29.40
N ARG A 116 -48.98 -31.94 -28.64
CA ARG A 116 -48.70 -32.09 -27.21
C ARG A 116 -49.19 -30.87 -26.45
N PHE A 117 -50.17 -31.05 -25.56
CA PHE A 117 -50.67 -29.94 -24.74
C PHE A 117 -51.05 -30.40 -23.33
N ARG A 118 -51.48 -29.46 -22.50
CA ARG A 118 -51.90 -29.72 -21.13
C ARG A 118 -53.34 -29.23 -20.93
N LYS A 119 -54.20 -30.09 -20.40
CA LYS A 119 -55.59 -29.76 -20.02
C LYS A 119 -55.78 -30.03 -18.53
N GLY A 120 -55.81 -28.97 -17.73
CA GLY A 120 -55.84 -29.09 -16.26
C GLY A 120 -54.60 -29.81 -15.71
N ASP A 121 -54.80 -30.92 -15.02
CA ASP A 121 -53.72 -31.76 -14.50
C ASP A 121 -53.23 -32.83 -15.48
N TYR A 122 -53.88 -32.99 -16.62
CA TYR A 122 -53.55 -33.99 -17.61
C TYR A 122 -52.58 -33.43 -18.65
N GLU A 123 -51.56 -34.21 -18.95
CA GLU A 123 -50.74 -34.04 -20.15
C GLU A 123 -51.42 -34.86 -21.25
N VAL A 124 -51.71 -34.22 -22.38
CA VAL A 124 -52.51 -34.77 -23.48
C VAL A 124 -51.63 -34.87 -24.72
N PHE A 125 -51.65 -36.04 -25.34
CA PHE A 125 -50.93 -36.38 -26.55
C PHE A 125 -51.94 -36.78 -27.62
N GLY A 126 -51.96 -36.08 -28.74
CA GLY A 126 -52.77 -36.42 -29.91
C GLY A 126 -51.87 -36.90 -31.04
N GLN A 127 -52.24 -37.98 -31.71
CA GLN A 127 -51.52 -38.50 -32.86
C GLN A 127 -52.46 -38.97 -33.95
N PHE A 128 -52.13 -38.61 -35.19
CA PHE A 128 -52.79 -39.12 -36.38
C PHE A 128 -52.17 -40.47 -36.77
N TYR A 129 -53.02 -41.48 -36.98
CA TYR A 129 -52.58 -42.83 -37.31
C TYR A 129 -53.23 -43.29 -38.62
N THR A 130 -52.43 -43.86 -39.52
CA THR A 130 -52.85 -44.38 -40.81
C THR A 130 -52.59 -45.88 -40.89
N GLY A 131 -53.65 -46.70 -40.81
CA GLY A 131 -53.59 -48.14 -41.05
C GLY A 131 -53.71 -48.47 -42.54
N GLN A 132 -53.83 -49.77 -42.88
CA GLN A 132 -53.96 -50.21 -44.27
C GLN A 132 -55.27 -49.77 -44.94
N TYR A 133 -56.35 -49.59 -44.17
CA TYR A 133 -57.68 -49.22 -44.68
C TYR A 133 -58.38 -48.10 -43.88
N GLU A 134 -57.82 -47.67 -42.76
CA GLU A 134 -58.45 -46.70 -41.85
C GLU A 134 -57.50 -45.56 -41.45
N ARG A 135 -58.07 -44.38 -41.24
CA ARG A 135 -57.38 -43.19 -40.75
C ARG A 135 -58.07 -42.75 -39.47
N ILE A 136 -57.34 -42.76 -38.36
CA ILE A 136 -57.89 -42.43 -37.05
C ILE A 136 -57.03 -41.37 -36.36
N VAL A 137 -57.65 -40.67 -35.41
CA VAL A 137 -56.96 -39.75 -34.50
C VAL A 137 -57.07 -40.31 -33.10
N VAL A 138 -55.92 -40.52 -32.44
CA VAL A 138 -55.86 -41.03 -31.07
C VAL A 138 -55.41 -39.94 -30.13
N PHE A 139 -56.19 -39.71 -29.08
CA PHE A 139 -55.79 -38.88 -27.94
C PHE A 139 -55.55 -39.77 -26.73
N ALA A 140 -54.37 -39.67 -26.14
CA ALA A 140 -54.05 -40.24 -24.84
C ALA A 140 -53.78 -39.11 -23.85
N ALA A 141 -54.41 -39.19 -22.68
CA ALA A 141 -54.21 -38.25 -21.59
C ALA A 141 -53.97 -38.99 -20.29
N ALA A 142 -53.00 -38.52 -19.50
CA ALA A 142 -52.76 -39.07 -18.17
C ALA A 142 -52.15 -38.02 -17.25
N THR A 143 -52.11 -38.34 -15.96
CA THR A 143 -51.49 -37.49 -14.93
C THR A 143 -50.11 -38.02 -14.55
N ASP A 144 -49.08 -37.17 -14.67
CA ASP A 144 -47.70 -37.54 -14.34
C ASP A 144 -47.40 -37.45 -12.83
N ILE A 145 -48.05 -38.30 -12.02
CA ILE A 145 -47.89 -38.31 -10.56
C ILE A 145 -46.44 -38.65 -10.18
N PHE A 146 -45.85 -39.64 -10.86
CA PHE A 146 -44.49 -40.10 -10.57
C PHE A 146 -43.44 -39.05 -10.93
N GLY A 147 -43.49 -38.46 -12.12
CA GLY A 147 -42.54 -37.45 -12.55
C GLY A 147 -42.64 -36.16 -11.73
N ARG A 148 -43.87 -35.73 -11.38
CA ARG A 148 -44.07 -34.59 -10.46
C ARG A 148 -43.52 -34.89 -9.05
N ASN A 149 -43.69 -36.10 -8.53
CA ASN A 149 -43.11 -36.48 -7.25
C ASN A 149 -41.57 -36.54 -7.30
N LYS A 150 -40.97 -37.03 -8.39
CA LYS A 150 -39.51 -36.96 -8.61
C LYS A 150 -39.00 -35.51 -8.58
N LEU A 151 -39.70 -34.56 -9.24
CA LEU A 151 -39.34 -33.14 -9.18
C LEU A 151 -39.50 -32.52 -7.78
N LYS A 152 -40.54 -32.91 -7.03
CA LYS A 152 -40.69 -32.47 -5.63
C LYS A 152 -39.52 -32.94 -4.76
N TRP A 153 -39.11 -34.20 -4.89
CA TRP A 153 -37.95 -34.74 -4.17
C TRP A 153 -36.66 -34.06 -4.58
N LEU A 154 -36.44 -33.85 -5.89
CA LEU A 154 -35.30 -33.10 -6.41
C LEU A 154 -35.23 -31.71 -5.77
N ARG A 155 -36.35 -30.97 -5.74
CA ARG A 155 -36.41 -29.64 -5.10
C ARG A 155 -36.03 -29.68 -3.62
N ILE A 156 -36.50 -30.68 -2.86
CA ILE A 156 -36.14 -30.82 -1.43
C ILE A 156 -34.65 -31.08 -1.28
N ILE A 157 -34.09 -32.02 -2.05
CA ILE A 157 -32.65 -32.34 -2.02
C ILE A 157 -31.83 -31.09 -2.34
N MET A 158 -32.22 -30.32 -3.36
CA MET A 158 -31.53 -29.09 -3.74
C MET A 158 -31.55 -28.03 -2.64
N ILE A 159 -32.69 -27.83 -1.96
CA ILE A 159 -32.79 -26.88 -0.83
C ILE A 159 -31.86 -27.30 0.33
N VAL A 160 -31.84 -28.61 0.64
CA VAL A 160 -30.96 -29.16 1.69
C VAL A 160 -29.49 -28.97 1.31
N VAL A 161 -29.10 -29.35 0.09
CA VAL A 161 -27.73 -29.21 -0.42
C VAL A 161 -27.30 -27.74 -0.46
N PHE A 162 -28.17 -26.83 -0.91
CA PHE A 162 -27.90 -25.40 -0.92
C PHE A 162 -27.62 -24.89 0.50
N THR A 163 -28.49 -25.21 1.45
CA THR A 163 -28.37 -24.75 2.84
C THR A 163 -27.11 -25.29 3.51
N LEU A 164 -26.83 -26.59 3.37
CA LEU A 164 -25.62 -27.21 3.92
C LEU A 164 -24.35 -26.63 3.31
N SER A 165 -24.35 -26.38 2.00
CA SER A 165 -23.22 -25.77 1.31
C SER A 165 -22.94 -24.36 1.81
N LEU A 166 -23.98 -23.53 2.03
CA LEU A 166 -23.81 -22.19 2.59
C LEU A 166 -23.21 -22.20 4.00
N ILE A 167 -23.67 -23.11 4.87
CA ILE A 167 -23.13 -23.26 6.22
C ILE A 167 -21.65 -23.66 6.16
N PHE A 168 -21.32 -24.62 5.30
CA PHE A 168 -19.95 -25.08 5.10
C PHE A 168 -19.03 -23.95 4.59
N VAL A 169 -19.47 -23.22 3.56
CA VAL A 169 -18.73 -22.10 2.97
C VAL A 169 -18.54 -20.96 3.96
N TRP A 170 -19.56 -20.65 4.77
CA TRP A 170 -19.45 -19.65 5.83
C TRP A 170 -18.37 -20.02 6.85
N PHE A 171 -18.34 -21.28 7.29
CA PHE A 171 -17.34 -21.75 8.26
C PHE A 171 -15.93 -21.77 7.65
N ALA A 172 -15.77 -22.36 6.46
CA ALA A 172 -14.50 -22.43 5.76
C ALA A 172 -13.94 -21.03 5.42
N GLY A 173 -14.79 -20.15 4.90
CA GLY A 173 -14.43 -18.77 4.58
C GLY A 173 -14.00 -17.98 5.81
N ARG A 174 -14.68 -18.16 6.95
CA ARG A 174 -14.30 -17.52 8.21
C ARG A 174 -12.93 -18.01 8.71
N LEU A 175 -12.69 -19.32 8.70
CA LEU A 175 -11.39 -19.88 9.10
C LEU A 175 -10.25 -19.39 8.21
N PHE A 176 -10.47 -19.35 6.90
CA PHE A 176 -9.51 -18.85 5.92
C PHE A 176 -9.19 -17.37 6.15
N ALA A 177 -10.22 -16.52 6.30
CA ALA A 177 -10.04 -15.08 6.51
C ALA A 177 -9.28 -14.76 7.80
N VAL A 178 -9.51 -15.52 8.89
CA VAL A 178 -8.78 -15.34 10.14
C VAL A 178 -7.30 -15.69 9.99
N LYS A 179 -6.98 -16.83 9.36
CA LYS A 179 -5.58 -17.24 9.15
C LYS A 179 -4.83 -16.32 8.18
N ALA A 180 -5.47 -15.96 7.06
CA ALA A 180 -4.85 -15.13 6.03
C ALA A 180 -4.53 -13.71 6.52
N LEU A 181 -5.37 -13.14 7.39
CA LEU A 181 -5.19 -11.77 7.89
C LEU A 181 -4.50 -11.68 9.26
N ALA A 182 -4.17 -12.82 9.88
CA ALA A 182 -3.45 -12.83 11.16
C ALA A 182 -2.09 -12.11 11.08
N PRO A 183 -1.23 -12.31 10.06
CA PRO A 183 0.07 -11.63 9.98
C PRO A 183 -0.06 -10.10 9.95
N ILE A 184 -1.06 -9.57 9.26
CA ILE A 184 -1.34 -8.13 9.20
C ILE A 184 -1.70 -7.60 10.59
N SER A 185 -2.56 -8.31 11.33
CA SER A 185 -2.92 -7.93 12.69
C SER A 185 -1.70 -7.94 13.63
N THR A 186 -0.78 -8.88 13.45
CA THR A 186 0.47 -8.94 14.23
C THR A 186 1.33 -7.71 13.97
N ILE A 187 1.53 -7.34 12.70
CA ILE A 187 2.28 -6.13 12.33
C ILE A 187 1.64 -4.88 12.93
N VAL A 188 0.32 -4.69 12.78
CA VAL A 188 -0.37 -3.52 13.35
C VAL A 188 -0.17 -3.44 14.87
N ASN A 189 -0.25 -4.58 15.56
CA ASN A 189 -0.03 -4.63 17.00
C ASN A 189 1.43 -4.35 17.38
N GLN A 190 2.41 -4.78 16.58
CA GLN A 190 3.82 -4.45 16.79
C GLN A 190 4.06 -2.95 16.59
N VAL A 191 3.55 -2.37 15.49
CA VAL A 191 3.67 -0.94 15.21
C VAL A 191 3.06 -0.09 16.33
N ASN A 192 1.89 -0.46 16.84
CA ASN A 192 1.23 0.27 17.94
C ASN A 192 2.01 0.22 19.27
N LYS A 193 2.96 -0.71 19.43
CA LYS A 193 3.84 -0.78 20.61
C LYS A 193 5.12 0.04 20.45
N ILE A 194 5.43 0.49 19.24
CA ILE A 194 6.62 1.29 19.00
C ILE A 194 6.32 2.73 19.41
N GLU A 195 7.03 3.19 20.43
CA GLU A 195 7.03 4.56 20.93
C GLU A 195 8.43 5.16 20.74
N ALA A 196 8.56 6.48 20.95
CA ALA A 196 9.85 7.17 20.84
C ALA A 196 10.94 6.60 21.79
N LYS A 197 10.56 5.90 22.87
CA LYS A 197 11.48 5.31 23.84
C LYS A 197 12.05 3.95 23.41
N ASN A 198 11.41 3.25 22.48
CA ASN A 198 11.77 1.90 22.03
C ASN A 198 11.82 1.81 20.50
N LEU A 199 12.36 2.85 19.85
CA LEU A 199 12.60 2.90 18.41
C LEU A 199 13.56 1.81 17.90
N SER A 200 14.31 1.16 18.79
CA SER A 200 15.18 0.01 18.50
C SER A 200 14.39 -1.28 18.22
N ASP A 201 13.12 -1.35 18.61
CA ASP A 201 12.28 -2.51 18.31
C ASP A 201 12.08 -2.65 16.80
N ARG A 202 11.97 -3.88 16.33
CA ARG A 202 11.80 -4.20 14.91
C ARG A 202 10.58 -5.08 14.71
N LEU A 203 9.92 -4.88 13.58
CA LEU A 203 8.82 -5.74 13.15
C LEU A 203 9.37 -7.10 12.74
N ASP A 204 8.60 -8.13 13.04
CA ASP A 204 8.89 -9.49 12.60
C ASP A 204 8.65 -9.61 11.09
N THR A 205 9.68 -10.05 10.36
CA THR A 205 9.61 -10.22 8.90
C THR A 205 9.03 -11.59 8.48
N GLY A 206 8.70 -12.46 9.44
CA GLY A 206 8.09 -13.76 9.17
C GLY A 206 8.88 -14.60 8.18
N ASN A 207 8.23 -15.03 7.08
CA ASN A 207 8.86 -15.88 6.05
C ASN A 207 9.87 -15.14 5.15
N GLY A 208 9.96 -13.81 5.25
CA GLY A 208 10.96 -13.00 4.53
C GLY A 208 10.73 -12.81 3.03
N LYS A 209 9.74 -13.47 2.42
CA LYS A 209 9.58 -13.61 0.96
C LYS A 209 8.26 -13.08 0.40
N ASP A 210 7.23 -12.93 1.22
CA ASP A 210 5.93 -12.42 0.78
C ASP A 210 5.81 -10.88 0.88
N GLU A 211 4.69 -10.35 0.40
CA GLU A 211 4.38 -8.92 0.42
C GLU A 211 4.34 -8.37 1.86
N ILE A 212 3.95 -9.20 2.83
CA ILE A 212 3.87 -8.83 4.24
C ILE A 212 5.28 -8.66 4.81
N ALA A 213 6.20 -9.56 4.50
CA ALA A 213 7.60 -9.47 4.85
C ALA A 213 8.27 -8.25 4.20
N ARG A 214 7.94 -7.94 2.95
CA ARG A 214 8.44 -6.74 2.26
C ARG A 214 7.96 -5.45 2.96
N LEU A 215 6.69 -5.42 3.38
CA LEU A 215 6.14 -4.31 4.16
C LEU A 215 6.87 -4.15 5.50
N ALA A 216 7.07 -5.25 6.24
CA ALA A 216 7.81 -5.24 7.50
C ALA A 216 9.24 -4.72 7.34
N LYS A 217 9.98 -5.17 6.30
CA LYS A 217 11.33 -4.69 5.97
C LYS A 217 11.37 -3.19 5.68
N THR A 218 10.39 -2.70 4.91
CA THR A 218 10.30 -1.27 4.56
C THR A 218 10.06 -0.42 5.82
N PHE A 219 9.18 -0.88 6.71
CA PHE A 219 8.92 -0.21 7.97
C PHE A 219 10.15 -0.23 8.89
N ASN A 220 10.86 -1.36 8.96
CA ASN A 220 12.11 -1.46 9.72
C ASN A 220 13.19 -0.48 9.24
N SER A 221 13.31 -0.26 7.92
CA SER A 221 14.22 0.76 7.37
C SER A 221 13.80 2.19 7.73
N MET A 222 12.50 2.47 7.78
CA MET A 222 11.99 3.75 8.28
C MET A 222 12.30 3.92 9.79
N LEU A 223 12.11 2.88 10.59
CA LEU A 223 12.44 2.90 12.02
C LEU A 223 13.92 3.14 12.27
N GLU A 224 14.80 2.51 11.49
CA GLU A 224 16.25 2.74 11.56
C GLU A 224 16.61 4.21 11.29
N ARG A 225 16.01 4.81 10.25
CA ARG A 225 16.22 6.24 9.96
C ARG A 225 15.72 7.14 11.09
N LEU A 226 14.59 6.80 11.71
CA LEU A 226 14.05 7.53 12.85
C LEU A 226 14.95 7.39 14.09
N GLU A 227 15.40 6.17 14.40
CA GLU A 227 16.30 5.89 15.52
C GLU A 227 17.60 6.69 15.39
N LEU A 228 18.22 6.71 14.19
CA LEU A 228 19.41 7.51 13.92
C LEU A 228 19.15 9.01 14.13
N ALA A 229 18.06 9.54 13.59
CA ALA A 229 17.72 10.96 13.73
C ALA A 229 17.46 11.36 15.19
N PHE A 230 16.71 10.54 15.95
CA PHE A 230 16.47 10.77 17.37
C PHE A 230 17.75 10.63 18.20
N GLY A 231 18.64 9.69 17.86
CA GLY A 231 19.94 9.54 18.48
C GLY A 231 20.82 10.79 18.33
N ILE A 232 20.92 11.31 17.11
CA ILE A 232 21.64 12.57 16.81
C ILE A 232 21.04 13.73 17.61
N GLN A 233 19.70 13.86 17.64
CA GLN A 233 19.03 14.93 18.38
C GLN A 233 19.27 14.84 19.89
N LYS A 234 19.20 13.64 20.47
CA LYS A 234 19.45 13.41 21.90
C LYS A 234 20.89 13.77 22.27
N ASN A 235 21.86 13.33 21.47
CA ASN A 235 23.27 13.66 21.67
C ASN A 235 23.51 15.17 21.54
N PHE A 236 22.87 15.83 20.58
CA PHE A 236 22.93 17.28 20.44
C PHE A 236 22.43 18.02 21.70
N ILE A 237 21.26 17.64 22.24
CA ILE A 237 20.70 18.28 23.44
C ILE A 237 21.62 18.04 24.67
N ALA A 238 22.12 16.81 24.83
CA ALA A 238 23.00 16.46 25.94
C ALA A 238 24.31 17.26 25.89
N ASN A 239 24.95 17.32 24.72
CA ASN A 239 26.21 18.05 24.53
C ASN A 239 25.99 19.57 24.65
N ALA A 240 24.92 20.13 24.08
CA ALA A 240 24.58 21.55 24.26
C ALA A 240 24.41 21.91 25.72
N SER A 241 23.71 21.05 26.49
CA SER A 241 23.52 21.27 27.93
C SER A 241 24.84 21.24 28.70
N HIS A 242 25.78 20.38 28.30
CA HIS A 242 27.10 20.29 28.92
C HIS A 242 27.95 21.52 28.61
N GLU A 243 28.06 21.89 27.32
CA GLU A 243 28.88 23.02 26.87
C GLU A 243 28.37 24.37 27.40
N LEU A 244 27.07 24.51 27.67
CA LEU A 244 26.52 25.70 28.32
C LEU A 244 26.78 25.71 29.84
N ARG A 245 26.78 24.54 30.50
CA ARG A 245 26.94 24.44 31.97
C ARG A 245 28.34 24.80 32.43
N THR A 246 29.37 24.35 31.70
CA THR A 246 30.79 24.59 32.06
C THR A 246 31.12 26.08 32.25
N PRO A 247 30.90 26.99 31.28
CA PRO A 247 31.19 28.41 31.46
C PRO A 247 30.32 29.05 32.56
N LEU A 248 29.07 28.62 32.73
CA LEU A 248 28.22 29.10 33.83
C LEU A 248 28.80 28.74 35.20
N THR A 249 29.32 27.51 35.36
CA THR A 249 30.00 27.09 36.60
C THR A 249 31.29 27.87 36.83
N VAL A 250 32.07 28.14 35.77
CA VAL A 250 33.30 28.96 35.87
C VAL A 250 32.98 30.39 36.30
N ILE A 251 32.00 31.04 35.65
CA ILE A 251 31.54 32.39 36.01
C ILE A 251 31.09 32.43 37.48
N THR A 252 30.26 31.46 37.89
CA THR A 252 29.74 31.40 39.26
C THR A 252 30.86 31.23 40.27
N GLY A 253 31.79 30.29 40.05
CA GLY A 253 32.91 30.05 40.95
C GLY A 253 33.88 31.23 41.04
N GLN A 254 34.17 31.91 39.92
CA GLN A 254 35.00 33.11 39.93
C GLN A 254 34.37 34.24 40.75
N LEU A 255 33.06 34.46 40.59
CA LEU A 255 32.33 35.46 41.35
C LEU A 255 32.27 35.10 42.85
N GLU A 256 31.98 33.85 43.20
CA GLU A 256 31.98 33.38 44.59
C GLU A 256 33.36 33.62 45.24
N VAL A 257 34.44 33.19 44.59
CA VAL A 257 35.81 33.33 45.08
C VAL A 257 36.22 34.80 45.26
N VAL A 258 35.80 35.69 44.35
CA VAL A 258 36.10 37.12 44.48
C VAL A 258 35.30 37.79 45.60
N LEU A 259 34.10 37.28 45.91
CA LEU A 259 33.22 37.77 46.97
C LEU A 259 33.57 37.27 48.38
N MET A 260 34.35 36.18 48.52
CA MET A 260 34.70 35.59 49.83
C MET A 260 35.49 36.53 50.76
N LYS A 261 36.25 37.50 50.22
CA LYS A 261 37.04 38.45 51.00
C LYS A 261 37.30 39.74 50.23
N ALA A 262 37.60 40.82 50.95
CA ALA A 262 38.05 42.06 50.33
C ALA A 262 39.37 41.85 49.57
N ARG A 263 39.47 42.45 48.38
CA ARG A 263 40.61 42.34 47.46
C ARG A 263 41.06 43.71 46.96
N GLU A 264 42.22 43.77 46.33
CA GLU A 264 42.67 44.99 45.65
C GLU A 264 41.82 45.27 44.39
N ASN A 265 41.68 46.55 44.02
CA ASN A 265 40.87 46.96 42.87
C ASN A 265 41.31 46.28 41.56
N GLU A 266 42.61 46.02 41.37
CA GLU A 266 43.11 45.34 40.18
C GLU A 266 42.67 43.86 40.11
N GLU A 267 42.58 43.16 41.24
CA GLU A 267 42.07 41.78 41.25
C GLU A 267 40.59 41.73 40.85
N TYR A 268 39.77 42.67 41.34
CA TYR A 268 38.37 42.78 40.91
C TYR A 268 38.24 43.05 39.41
N LYS A 269 39.04 43.98 38.86
CA LYS A 269 39.03 44.26 37.42
C LYS A 269 39.39 43.03 36.59
N ASN A 270 40.43 42.29 36.99
CA ASN A 270 40.87 41.09 36.29
C ASN A 270 39.79 39.99 36.30
N THR A 271 39.14 39.75 37.45
CA THR A 271 38.00 38.83 37.53
C THR A 271 36.84 39.29 36.64
N LEU A 272 36.46 40.57 36.67
CA LEU A 272 35.37 41.09 35.84
C LEU A 272 35.66 40.98 34.34
N ILE A 273 36.91 41.22 33.92
CA ILE A 273 37.35 41.01 32.52
C ILE A 273 37.21 39.53 32.15
N THR A 274 37.61 38.62 33.05
CA THR A 274 37.53 37.17 32.80
C THR A 274 36.08 36.71 32.68
N VAL A 275 35.20 37.13 33.61
CA VAL A 275 33.76 36.86 33.56
C VAL A 275 33.13 37.44 32.29
N LEU A 276 33.51 38.65 31.88
CA LEU A 276 33.02 39.26 30.64
C LEU A 276 33.40 38.45 29.40
N ASN A 277 34.62 37.89 29.36
CA ASN A 277 35.04 37.03 28.26
C ASN A 277 34.21 35.73 28.23
N GLU A 278 33.95 35.11 29.37
CA GLU A 278 33.16 33.86 29.40
C GLU A 278 31.71 34.10 28.97
N ILE A 279 31.14 35.26 29.32
CA ILE A 279 29.80 35.66 28.85
C ILE A 279 29.78 35.89 27.33
N LYS A 280 30.84 36.50 26.77
CA LYS A 280 30.95 36.68 25.31
C LYS A 280 31.03 35.34 24.59
N ASP A 281 31.80 34.40 25.13
CA ASP A 281 31.92 33.04 24.58
C ASP A 281 30.60 32.27 24.68
N LEU A 282 29.89 32.39 25.80
CA LEU A 282 28.56 31.81 25.98
C LEU A 282 27.55 32.37 24.97
N ASN A 283 27.56 33.68 24.73
CA ASN A 283 26.71 34.31 23.72
C ASN A 283 27.04 33.83 22.30
N ASN A 284 28.32 33.69 21.97
CA ASN A 284 28.77 33.16 20.68
C ASN A 284 28.28 31.71 20.48
N LEU A 285 28.43 30.87 21.50
CA LEU A 285 27.91 29.50 21.50
C LEU A 285 26.39 29.47 21.30
N SER A 286 25.64 30.26 22.06
CA SER A 286 24.18 30.36 21.95
C SER A 286 23.72 30.77 20.55
N ASN A 287 24.36 31.79 19.96
CA ASN A 287 24.06 32.23 18.60
C ASN A 287 24.34 31.15 17.56
N LYS A 288 25.46 30.41 17.70
CA LYS A 288 25.78 29.27 16.81
C LYS A 288 24.75 28.14 16.92
N LEU A 289 24.27 27.84 18.13
CA LEU A 289 23.20 26.86 18.35
C LEU A 289 21.87 27.31 17.73
N LEU A 290 21.51 28.58 17.89
CA LEU A 290 20.30 29.14 17.29
C LEU A 290 20.36 29.06 15.76
N LEU A 291 21.50 29.40 15.16
CA LEU A 291 21.68 29.30 13.72
C LEU A 291 21.60 27.85 13.22
N LEU A 292 22.19 26.91 13.96
CA LEU A 292 22.06 25.48 13.67
C LEU A 292 20.61 24.99 13.72
N ALA A 293 19.80 25.51 14.66
CA ALA A 293 18.39 25.18 14.75
C ALA A 293 17.58 25.81 13.60
N GLN A 294 17.83 27.07 13.26
CA GLN A 294 17.15 27.81 12.19
C GLN A 294 17.46 27.28 10.80
N THR A 295 18.65 26.73 10.55
CA THR A 295 18.98 26.11 9.25
C THR A 295 18.20 24.83 8.95
N ASN A 296 17.30 24.37 9.85
CA ASN A 296 16.28 23.35 9.52
C ASN A 296 15.01 23.94 8.89
N LEU A 297 14.85 25.26 8.87
CA LEU A 297 13.68 25.94 8.31
C LEU A 297 13.70 25.92 6.79
N SER A 298 12.51 26.03 6.18
CA SER A 298 12.36 26.01 4.72
C SER A 298 12.93 27.27 4.09
N LYS A 299 13.50 27.18 2.88
CA LYS A 299 14.09 28.31 2.14
C LYS A 299 13.21 29.56 2.06
N GLY A 300 11.88 29.40 2.04
CA GLY A 300 10.92 30.50 1.96
C GLY A 300 10.85 31.41 3.20
N GLU A 301 11.45 31.01 4.33
CA GLU A 301 11.51 31.83 5.55
C GLU A 301 12.83 32.61 5.67
N LEU A 302 13.73 32.45 4.70
CA LEU A 302 15.06 33.07 4.69
C LEU A 302 15.20 34.00 3.49
N ASP A 303 15.84 35.14 3.69
CA ASP A 303 16.08 36.13 2.63
C ASP A 303 17.20 35.64 1.70
N PHE A 304 16.84 35.07 0.55
CA PHE A 304 17.75 34.57 -0.47
C PHE A 304 17.81 35.56 -1.64
N SER A 305 19.02 35.86 -2.09
CA SER A 305 19.29 36.76 -3.21
C SER A 305 20.54 36.33 -3.99
N ASN A 306 20.77 36.92 -5.16
CA ASN A 306 22.01 36.75 -5.90
C ASN A 306 23.12 37.52 -5.20
N ILE A 307 24.14 36.80 -4.72
CA ILE A 307 25.23 37.37 -3.94
C ILE A 307 26.56 37.04 -4.59
N ARG A 308 27.43 38.04 -4.63
CA ARG A 308 28.83 37.91 -5.02
C ARG A 308 29.65 37.27 -3.91
N ILE A 309 30.13 36.04 -4.12
CA ILE A 309 30.86 35.32 -3.07
C ILE A 309 32.22 35.95 -2.76
N ASP A 310 32.86 36.59 -3.75
CA ASP A 310 34.15 37.27 -3.60
C ASP A 310 34.06 38.42 -2.59
N GLU A 311 32.97 39.19 -2.62
CA GLU A 311 32.71 40.23 -1.60
C GLU A 311 32.59 39.63 -0.20
N ILE A 312 31.90 38.49 -0.06
CA ILE A 312 31.80 37.79 1.21
C ILE A 312 33.19 37.36 1.68
N ILE A 313 33.99 36.72 0.81
CA ILE A 313 35.36 36.27 1.14
C ILE A 313 36.20 37.44 1.64
N TRP A 314 36.15 38.60 0.97
CA TRP A 314 36.87 39.81 1.40
C TRP A 314 36.39 40.36 2.74
N LYS A 315 35.06 40.42 2.96
CA LYS A 315 34.47 40.84 4.25
C LYS A 315 34.90 39.88 5.37
N CYS A 316 34.86 38.58 5.12
CA CYS A 316 35.28 37.53 6.07
C CYS A 316 36.77 37.61 6.39
N ARG A 317 37.63 37.83 5.39
CA ARG A 317 39.07 38.02 5.58
C ARG A 317 39.35 39.15 6.56
N LYS A 318 38.74 40.32 6.33
CA LYS A 318 38.90 41.50 7.20
C LYS A 318 38.42 41.21 8.63
N GLU A 319 37.34 40.45 8.77
CA GLU A 319 36.80 40.07 10.07
C GLU A 319 37.73 39.12 10.84
N VAL A 320 38.24 38.07 10.20
CA VAL A 320 39.11 37.06 10.84
C VAL A 320 40.47 37.66 11.21
N MET A 321 41.06 38.47 10.34
CA MET A 321 42.32 39.18 10.64
C MET A 321 42.13 40.29 11.70
N GLY A 322 40.92 40.83 11.84
CA GLY A 322 40.58 41.81 12.87
C GLY A 322 40.40 41.20 14.26
N ARG A 323 40.09 39.90 14.34
CA ARG A 323 39.94 39.17 15.62
C ARG A 323 41.29 38.79 16.23
N ASP A 324 42.24 38.37 15.40
CA ASP A 324 43.60 38.06 15.81
C ASP A 324 44.59 38.63 14.78
N PRO A 325 45.43 39.61 15.17
CA PRO A 325 46.45 40.20 14.30
C PRO A 325 47.48 39.21 13.75
N ASN A 326 47.64 38.04 14.37
CA ASN A 326 48.57 37.00 13.90
C ASN A 326 48.01 36.22 12.70
N ASN A 327 46.70 36.28 12.46
CA ASN A 327 46.08 35.55 11.35
C ASN A 327 46.46 36.15 10.00
N THR A 328 46.93 35.30 9.10
CA THR A 328 47.24 35.67 7.71
C THR A 328 46.34 34.91 6.76
N ILE A 329 45.64 35.61 5.86
CA ILE A 329 44.76 34.98 4.88
C ILE A 329 45.16 35.44 3.48
N ASP A 330 45.54 34.47 2.66
CA ASP A 330 45.84 34.68 1.25
C ASP A 330 44.67 34.20 0.39
N ILE A 331 44.24 35.04 -0.55
CA ILE A 331 43.13 34.74 -1.45
C ILE A 331 43.68 34.63 -2.87
N TYR A 332 43.33 33.54 -3.54
CA TYR A 332 43.72 33.21 -4.90
C TYR A 332 42.47 33.02 -5.75
N PHE A 333 42.52 33.48 -7.00
CA PHE A 333 41.44 33.31 -7.97
C PHE A 333 41.92 32.39 -9.10
N GLY A 334 41.03 31.53 -9.58
CA GLY A 334 41.30 30.67 -10.74
C GLY A 334 41.21 31.41 -12.06
N ASP A 335 41.94 30.92 -13.06
CA ASP A 335 42.08 31.54 -14.37
C ASP A 335 40.76 31.64 -15.16
N GLU A 336 39.74 30.83 -14.79
CA GLU A 336 38.43 30.79 -15.47
C GLU A 336 37.46 31.90 -15.04
N ILE A 337 37.82 32.69 -14.03
CA ILE A 337 37.06 33.85 -13.55
C ILE A 337 37.43 35.08 -14.41
N ASP A 338 36.72 35.22 -15.54
CA ASP A 338 36.86 36.32 -16.50
C ASP A 338 35.69 37.33 -16.44
N ASP A 339 34.62 37.02 -15.70
CA ASP A 339 33.41 37.83 -15.53
C ASP A 339 32.95 37.78 -14.06
N GLU A 340 32.55 38.93 -13.53
CA GLU A 340 31.98 39.08 -12.19
C GLU A 340 30.71 38.25 -11.98
N ASN A 341 29.93 38.03 -13.05
CA ASN A 341 28.71 37.21 -12.98
C ASN A 341 28.99 35.74 -12.67
N LYS A 342 30.19 35.24 -13.01
CA LYS A 342 30.61 33.86 -12.70
C LYS A 342 30.82 33.62 -11.20
N MET A 343 30.87 34.69 -10.38
CA MET A 343 31.03 34.62 -8.92
C MET A 343 29.71 34.76 -8.15
N LEU A 344 28.58 34.76 -8.84
CA LEU A 344 27.26 34.86 -8.21
C LEU A 344 26.78 33.51 -7.69
N ILE A 345 26.26 33.51 -6.46
CA ILE A 345 25.53 32.39 -5.87
C ILE A 345 24.17 32.86 -5.36
N TYR A 346 23.14 32.01 -5.48
CA TYR A 346 21.82 32.29 -4.93
C TYR A 346 21.76 31.83 -3.47
N GLY A 347 21.74 32.78 -2.54
CA GLY A 347 21.94 32.45 -1.13
C GLY A 347 21.53 33.53 -0.14
N ASN A 348 21.76 33.23 1.14
CA ASN A 348 21.62 34.19 2.24
C ASN A 348 23.02 34.67 2.67
N GLU A 349 23.26 35.98 2.58
CA GLU A 349 24.59 36.57 2.82
C GLU A 349 25.12 36.27 4.21
N GLN A 350 24.28 36.39 5.24
CA GLN A 350 24.68 36.19 6.64
C GLN A 350 25.07 34.74 6.94
N LEU A 351 24.34 33.77 6.36
CA LEU A 351 24.66 32.35 6.49
C LEU A 351 25.97 32.03 5.78
N LEU A 352 26.13 32.46 4.52
CA LEU A 352 27.35 32.24 3.74
C LEU A 352 28.58 32.84 4.44
N LYS A 353 28.44 34.07 4.94
CA LYS A 353 29.47 34.73 5.74
C LYS A 353 29.87 33.87 6.95
N THR A 354 28.88 33.33 7.66
CA THR A 354 29.13 32.45 8.81
C THR A 354 29.91 31.19 8.41
N ALA A 355 29.57 30.56 7.28
CA ALA A 355 30.29 29.39 6.81
C ALA A 355 31.75 29.70 6.44
N VAL A 356 31.97 30.78 5.67
CA VAL A 356 33.30 31.22 5.24
C VAL A 356 34.18 31.61 6.43
N VAL A 357 33.64 32.38 7.40
CA VAL A 357 34.35 32.73 8.63
C VAL A 357 34.76 31.49 9.42
N ASN A 358 33.87 30.50 9.59
CA ASN A 358 34.22 29.28 10.34
C ASN A 358 35.34 28.48 9.66
N LEU A 359 35.38 28.42 8.33
CA LEU A 359 36.44 27.71 7.62
C LEU A 359 37.78 28.45 7.66
N MET A 360 37.77 29.78 7.45
CA MET A 360 38.98 30.60 7.58
C MET A 360 39.54 30.58 9.01
N ASP A 361 38.67 30.72 10.02
CA ASP A 361 39.05 30.70 11.43
C ASP A 361 39.64 29.35 11.83
N ASN A 362 39.05 28.24 11.37
CA ASN A 362 39.61 26.91 11.58
C ASN A 362 40.98 26.75 10.91
N ALA A 363 41.12 27.18 9.65
CA ALA A 363 42.38 27.07 8.91
C ALA A 363 43.51 27.82 9.61
N CYS A 364 43.29 29.08 10.04
CA CYS A 364 44.29 29.82 10.81
C CYS A 364 44.57 29.15 12.16
N LYS A 365 43.54 28.76 12.90
CA LYS A 365 43.68 28.22 14.26
C LYS A 365 44.43 26.90 14.35
N TYR A 366 44.34 26.05 13.33
CA TYR A 366 44.97 24.73 13.33
C TYR A 366 46.31 24.71 12.58
N SER A 367 46.70 25.81 11.95
CA SER A 367 47.99 25.99 11.29
C SER A 367 49.00 26.65 12.22
N ASP A 368 50.21 26.10 12.33
CA ASP A 368 51.25 26.63 13.22
C ASP A 368 51.63 28.09 12.88
N ASN A 369 51.58 28.43 11.60
CA ASN A 369 51.86 29.78 11.08
C ASN A 369 50.64 30.72 11.08
N HIS A 370 49.50 30.29 11.63
CA HIS A 370 48.24 31.06 11.63
C HIS A 370 47.79 31.51 10.23
N LYS A 371 48.16 30.73 9.22
CA LYS A 371 47.91 31.04 7.80
C LYS A 371 46.79 30.18 7.22
N ALA A 372 45.87 30.82 6.51
CA ALA A 372 44.86 30.15 5.68
C ALA A 372 45.00 30.58 4.21
N GLU A 373 44.86 29.62 3.31
CA GLU A 373 44.84 29.86 1.86
C GLU A 373 43.42 29.61 1.34
N VAL A 374 42.86 30.61 0.67
CA VAL A 374 41.50 30.54 0.12
C VAL A 374 41.59 30.64 -1.40
N TYR A 375 41.07 29.63 -2.08
CA TYR A 375 41.07 29.59 -3.55
C TYR A 375 39.62 29.59 -4.07
N LEU A 376 39.30 30.55 -4.93
CA LEU A 376 38.00 30.65 -5.59
C LEU A 376 38.18 30.34 -7.08
N ASN A 377 37.39 29.42 -7.62
CA ASN A 377 37.34 29.13 -9.05
C ASN A 377 35.91 28.91 -9.54
N ALA A 378 35.61 29.33 -10.77
CA ALA A 378 34.30 29.16 -11.38
C ALA A 378 34.38 28.14 -12.53
N LEU A 379 33.79 26.97 -12.33
CA LEU A 379 33.58 25.96 -13.36
C LEU A 379 32.21 26.17 -14.03
N LYS A 380 31.96 25.54 -15.19
CA LYS A 380 30.70 25.70 -15.96
C LYS A 380 29.41 25.64 -15.15
N ASP A 381 29.28 24.65 -14.26
CA ASP A 381 28.04 24.41 -13.51
C ASP A 381 28.18 24.71 -12.01
N HIS A 382 29.40 24.99 -11.54
CA HIS A 382 29.70 25.08 -10.10
C HIS A 382 30.74 26.14 -9.78
N LEU A 383 30.53 26.83 -8.67
CA LEU A 383 31.52 27.70 -8.05
C LEU A 383 32.24 26.94 -6.93
N ILE A 384 33.56 26.82 -7.05
CA ILE A 384 34.42 26.05 -6.14
C ILE A 384 35.17 27.01 -5.21
N LEU A 385 35.01 26.80 -3.90
CA LEU A 385 35.78 27.48 -2.86
C LEU A 385 36.62 26.45 -2.11
N LYS A 386 37.93 26.66 -2.03
CA LYS A 386 38.84 25.84 -1.24
C LYS A 386 39.42 26.64 -0.09
N PHE A 387 39.53 26.01 1.07
CA PHE A 387 40.16 26.55 2.27
C PHE A 387 41.22 25.56 2.72
N SER A 388 42.48 25.95 2.63
CA SER A 388 43.63 25.09 2.90
C SER A 388 44.46 25.65 4.05
N ASP A 389 44.91 24.75 4.92
CA ASP A 389 45.83 25.02 6.02
C ASP A 389 47.07 24.12 5.96
N GLN A 390 48.12 24.46 6.70
CA GLN A 390 49.34 23.66 6.84
C GLN A 390 49.49 23.09 8.26
N GLY A 391 48.35 22.76 8.86
CA GLY A 391 48.26 22.37 10.26
C GLY A 391 48.49 20.89 10.57
N ILE A 392 48.05 20.53 11.76
CA ILE A 392 48.13 19.17 12.33
C ILE A 392 47.39 18.08 11.52
N GLY A 393 46.50 18.48 10.61
CA GLY A 393 45.66 17.58 9.81
C GLY A 393 44.62 16.79 10.62
N ILE A 394 43.83 15.98 9.92
CA ILE A 394 42.70 15.20 10.43
C ILE A 394 42.93 13.72 10.10
N ALA A 395 42.78 12.84 11.09
CA ALA A 395 42.89 11.41 10.87
C ALA A 395 41.76 10.88 9.97
N GLU A 396 42.05 9.88 9.13
CA GLU A 396 41.09 9.33 8.16
C GLU A 396 39.78 8.85 8.81
N ASN A 397 39.88 8.24 9.99
CA ASN A 397 38.72 7.78 10.78
C ASN A 397 37.82 8.92 11.26
N ASP A 398 38.36 10.14 11.38
CA ASP A 398 37.65 11.30 11.91
C ASP A 398 36.99 12.13 10.80
N LEU A 399 37.43 12.01 9.54
CA LEU A 399 36.96 12.81 8.39
C LEU A 399 35.44 12.80 8.19
N LYS A 400 34.77 11.69 8.51
CA LYS A 400 33.30 11.59 8.43
C LYS A 400 32.60 12.25 9.63
N MET A 401 33.26 12.23 10.78
CA MET A 401 32.70 12.65 12.06
C MET A 401 32.90 14.14 12.34
N ILE A 402 33.86 14.82 11.70
CA ILE A 402 34.12 16.26 11.91
C ILE A 402 32.93 17.17 11.63
N PHE A 403 31.96 16.69 10.85
CA PHE A 403 30.73 17.41 10.53
C PHE A 403 29.58 17.11 11.50
N GLU A 404 29.77 16.21 12.47
CA GLU A 404 28.80 15.95 13.52
C GLU A 404 28.87 17.06 14.60
N PRO A 405 27.74 17.59 15.08
CA PRO A 405 27.74 18.62 16.12
C PRO A 405 28.46 18.16 17.39
N PHE A 406 29.27 19.06 17.97
CA PHE A 406 30.08 18.83 19.18
C PHE A 406 31.20 17.80 19.02
N TYR A 407 31.40 17.25 17.83
CA TYR A 407 32.52 16.35 17.60
C TYR A 407 33.84 17.13 17.55
N ARG A 408 34.85 16.60 18.23
CA ARG A 408 36.22 17.12 18.22
C ARG A 408 37.17 15.94 18.09
N SER A 409 38.10 16.02 17.13
CA SER A 409 39.13 14.98 16.97
C SER A 409 40.00 14.92 18.23
N LYS A 410 40.49 13.71 18.56
CA LYS A 410 41.34 13.49 19.73
C LYS A 410 42.60 14.36 19.72
N ASN A 411 43.09 14.69 18.53
CA ASN A 411 44.32 15.46 18.33
C ASN A 411 44.15 16.97 18.60
N VAL A 412 42.91 17.45 18.81
CA VAL A 412 42.60 18.87 19.05
C VAL A 412 41.86 19.12 20.36
N LEU A 413 41.81 18.16 21.29
CA LEU A 413 41.05 18.29 22.54
C LEU A 413 41.47 19.51 23.38
N HIS A 414 42.73 19.93 23.28
CA HIS A 414 43.28 21.06 24.04
C HIS A 414 43.13 22.43 23.35
N SER A 415 42.73 22.48 22.07
CA SER A 415 42.47 23.76 21.39
C SER A 415 41.13 24.38 21.88
N PRO A 416 40.95 25.71 21.90
CA PRO A 416 39.67 26.31 22.30
C PRO A 416 38.55 25.97 21.29
N GLY A 417 37.30 25.78 21.72
CA GLY A 417 36.13 25.67 20.83
C GLY A 417 35.21 24.46 21.05
N HIS A 418 33.96 24.60 20.59
CA HIS A 418 32.84 23.72 20.98
C HIS A 418 32.50 22.60 19.97
N GLY A 419 33.22 22.46 18.85
CA GLY A 419 32.92 21.43 17.83
C GLY A 419 31.65 21.67 17.00
N ILE A 420 31.17 22.92 16.93
CA ILE A 420 29.90 23.28 16.25
C ILE A 420 30.15 23.91 14.87
N GLY A 421 31.33 24.47 14.62
CA GLY A 421 31.61 25.27 13.42
C GLY A 421 31.41 24.47 12.12
N LEU A 422 32.02 23.30 12.00
CA LEU A 422 31.97 22.50 10.77
C LEU A 422 30.59 21.87 10.51
N SER A 423 29.86 21.48 11.56
CA SER A 423 28.49 20.98 11.41
C SER A 423 27.55 22.07 10.90
N LEU A 424 27.74 23.32 11.35
CA LEU A 424 27.05 24.49 10.86
C LEU A 424 27.41 24.82 9.41
N VAL A 425 28.70 24.77 9.05
CA VAL A 425 29.18 24.93 7.67
C VAL A 425 28.48 23.93 6.74
N LYS A 426 28.51 22.63 7.08
CA LYS A 426 27.87 21.58 6.26
C LYS A 426 26.39 21.88 6.05
N LYS A 427 25.68 22.33 7.09
CA LYS A 427 24.26 22.62 7.02
C LYS A 427 23.94 23.85 6.18
N ILE A 428 24.74 24.91 6.30
CA ILE A 428 24.65 26.10 5.45
C ILE A 428 24.91 25.72 3.99
N VAL A 429 25.97 24.96 3.71
CA VAL A 429 26.30 24.52 2.35
C VAL A 429 25.16 23.70 1.75
N SER A 430 24.63 22.71 2.47
CA SER A 430 23.47 21.91 2.03
C SER A 430 22.22 22.76 1.79
N LEU A 431 21.94 23.75 2.64
CA LEU A 431 20.82 24.68 2.45
C LEU A 431 20.94 25.48 1.14
N HIS A 432 22.17 25.75 0.69
CA HIS A 432 22.46 26.43 -0.58
C HIS A 432 22.59 25.45 -1.75
N ASN A 433 22.12 24.20 -1.62
CA ASN A 433 22.28 23.12 -2.60
C ASN A 433 23.74 22.83 -2.97
N GLY A 434 24.69 23.21 -2.13
CA GLY A 434 26.11 22.92 -2.35
C GLY A 434 26.54 21.58 -1.74
N SER A 435 27.75 21.18 -2.06
CA SER A 435 28.45 20.04 -1.46
C SER A 435 29.74 20.49 -0.80
N ILE A 436 30.12 19.87 0.32
CA ILE A 436 31.40 20.09 0.99
C ILE A 436 32.18 18.78 1.05
N TYR A 437 33.46 18.86 0.69
CA TYR A 437 34.43 17.77 0.73
C TYR A 437 35.62 18.19 1.57
N VAL A 438 36.28 17.20 2.19
CA VAL A 438 37.49 17.42 2.98
C VAL A 438 38.55 16.43 2.53
N LYS A 439 39.77 16.93 2.34
CA LYS A 439 40.99 16.14 2.17
C LYS A 439 41.96 16.57 3.26
N SER A 440 42.54 15.61 3.97
CA SER A 440 43.53 15.93 5.00
C SER A 440 44.43 14.74 5.23
N GLU A 441 45.68 15.03 5.57
CA GLU A 441 46.66 14.06 6.03
C GLU A 441 47.29 14.59 7.32
N LEU A 442 47.53 13.70 8.29
CA LEU A 442 48.13 14.09 9.56
C LEU A 442 49.47 14.81 9.33
N GLN A 443 49.64 15.94 10.02
CA GLN A 443 50.83 16.81 9.97
C GLN A 443 51.11 17.45 8.59
N LYS A 444 50.15 17.44 7.67
CA LYS A 444 50.24 18.10 6.36
C LYS A 444 49.11 19.10 6.11
N GLY A 445 48.25 19.33 7.11
CA GLY A 445 47.10 20.22 7.03
C GLY A 445 45.82 19.60 6.48
N ALA A 446 44.81 20.44 6.31
CA ALA A 446 43.52 20.07 5.73
C ALA A 446 43.12 21.04 4.61
N GLU A 447 42.39 20.51 3.63
CA GLU A 447 41.75 21.26 2.54
C GLU A 447 40.25 20.97 2.57
N PHE A 448 39.45 22.00 2.77
CA PHE A 448 38.00 21.96 2.66
C PHE A 448 37.58 22.56 1.33
N GLU A 449 36.87 21.78 0.51
CA GLU A 449 36.35 22.19 -0.79
C GLU A 449 34.83 22.28 -0.74
N ILE A 450 34.28 23.45 -1.02
CA ILE A 450 32.85 23.69 -1.19
C ILE A 450 32.56 23.91 -2.67
N ALA A 451 31.55 23.21 -3.19
CA ALA A 451 30.99 23.45 -4.51
C ALA A 451 29.55 23.96 -4.38
N PHE A 452 29.27 25.16 -4.89
CA PHE A 452 27.91 25.69 -5.02
C PHE A 452 27.45 25.62 -6.48
N PRO A 453 26.15 25.42 -6.75
CA PRO A 453 25.65 25.52 -8.13
C PRO A 453 25.79 26.95 -8.64
N ALA A 454 26.30 27.10 -9.86
CA ALA A 454 26.40 28.40 -10.52
C ALA A 454 25.00 28.92 -10.88
N ILE A 455 24.81 30.24 -10.87
CA ILE A 455 23.59 30.86 -11.39
C ILE A 455 23.72 30.91 -12.91
N THR A 456 22.94 30.08 -13.61
CA THR A 456 22.77 30.12 -15.07
C THR A 456 21.90 31.27 -15.53
#